data_AF-A0A9D7LXT5-F1
#
_entry.id   AF-A0A9D7LXT5-F1
#
_cell.length_a   1.000
_cell.length_b   1.000
_cell.length_c   1.000
_cell.angle_alpha   90.00
_cell.angle_beta   90.00
_cell.angle_gamma   90.00
#
_symmetry.space_group_name_H-M   'P 1'
#
loop_
_entity.id
_entity.type
_entity.pdbx_description
1 polymer ?
#
loop_
_entity_poly.entity_id
_entity_poly.type
_entity_poly.pdbx_seq_one_letter_code
_entity_poly.pdbx_strand_id
1 'polypeptide(L)'
;MTDVVGIGARMAAARAKKQASQVKAAAMLEISDKSYKNYEAEKRELPLAVAVGFCEAFEVELEWLVYGTQANAGEKTIAVVSETIEALVSEAQARKLVLTPNRAARIGSFIFRNCTQKGTSPKTEAGPIFDIFLDD
;
A
#
# COMPACT_ATOMS: atom_id res chain seq x y z
N MET A 1 20.22 11.18 7.26
CA MET A 1 19.01 10.49 7.73
C MET A 1 19.49 9.13 8.18
N THR A 2 19.46 8.82 9.47
CA THR A 2 19.98 7.53 9.98
C THR A 2 19.14 6.41 9.41
N ASP A 3 19.75 5.55 8.57
CA ASP A 3 19.14 4.32 8.11
C ASP A 3 18.73 3.51 9.33
N VAL A 4 17.42 3.36 9.52
CA VAL A 4 16.85 2.52 10.57
C VAL A 4 16.95 1.09 10.08
N VAL A 5 18.11 0.48 10.31
CA VAL A 5 18.42 -0.89 9.90
C VAL A 5 17.86 -1.87 10.95
N GLY A 6 17.01 -2.79 10.50
CA GLY A 6 16.40 -3.81 11.36
C GLY A 6 14.96 -3.53 11.79
N ILE A 7 14.22 -4.58 12.06
CA ILE A 7 12.84 -4.55 12.56
C ILE A 7 12.81 -3.86 13.93
N GLY A 8 13.75 -4.18 14.81
CA GLY A 8 13.79 -3.63 16.17
C GLY A 8 13.98 -2.11 16.18
N ALA A 9 14.87 -1.61 15.32
CA ALA A 9 15.06 -0.17 15.16
C ALA A 9 13.79 0.53 14.61
N ARG A 10 13.05 -0.12 13.70
CA ARG A 10 11.77 0.40 13.18
C ARG A 10 10.66 0.35 14.21
N MET A 11 10.60 -0.69 15.04
CA MET A 11 9.71 -0.73 16.21
C MET A 11 10.00 0.46 17.14
N ALA A 12 11.26 0.70 17.46
CA ALA A 12 11.67 1.83 18.29
C ALA A 12 11.29 3.18 17.67
N ALA A 13 11.47 3.34 16.35
CA ALA A 13 11.11 4.56 15.62
C ALA A 13 9.59 4.83 15.62
N ALA A 14 8.78 3.81 15.31
CA ALA A 14 7.31 3.93 15.34
C ALA A 14 6.78 4.20 16.76
N ARG A 15 7.38 3.53 17.76
CA ARG A 15 7.07 3.76 19.17
C ARG A 15 7.39 5.19 19.61
N ALA A 16 8.56 5.71 19.21
CA ALA A 16 8.97 7.09 19.52
C ALA A 16 8.02 8.12 18.92
N LYS A 17 7.50 7.89 17.70
CA LYS A 17 6.49 8.76 17.06
C LYS A 17 5.20 8.87 17.88
N LYS A 18 4.77 7.79 18.53
CA LYS A 18 3.62 7.78 19.47
C LYS A 18 3.97 8.14 20.92
N GLN A 19 5.22 8.54 21.19
CA GLN A 19 5.72 8.85 22.54
C GLN A 19 5.45 7.72 23.55
N ALA A 20 5.47 6.46 23.09
CA ALA A 20 5.24 5.31 23.95
C ALA A 20 6.56 4.79 24.56
N SER A 21 6.54 4.41 25.84
CA SER A 21 7.63 3.66 26.44
C SER A 21 7.59 2.19 26.00
N GLN A 22 8.67 1.43 26.17
CA GLN A 22 8.66 -0.02 25.89
C GLN A 22 7.57 -0.75 26.69
N VAL A 23 7.35 -0.34 27.95
CA VAL A 23 6.29 -0.89 28.82
C VAL A 23 4.91 -0.57 28.27
N LYS A 24 4.68 0.68 27.84
CA LYS A 24 3.40 1.06 27.22
C LYS A 24 3.16 0.30 25.92
N ALA A 25 4.20 0.11 25.10
CA ALA A 25 4.09 -0.65 23.87
C ALA A 25 3.83 -2.14 24.13
N ALA A 26 4.46 -2.75 25.13
CA ALA A 26 4.17 -4.12 25.56
C ALA A 26 2.71 -4.27 25.98
N ALA A 27 2.18 -3.32 26.76
CA ALA A 27 0.78 -3.29 27.18
C ALA A 27 -0.19 -3.12 26.00
N MET A 28 0.11 -2.26 25.02
CA MET A 28 -0.70 -2.07 23.81
C MET A 28 -0.80 -3.34 22.96
N LEU A 29 0.19 -4.24 23.06
CA LEU A 29 0.25 -5.51 22.33
C LEU A 29 -0.16 -6.70 23.18
N GLU A 30 -0.53 -6.48 24.44
CA GLU A 30 -0.89 -7.53 25.40
C GLU A 30 0.21 -8.61 25.56
N ILE A 31 1.48 -8.19 25.51
CA ILE A 31 2.64 -9.07 25.72
C ILE A 31 3.46 -8.64 26.94
N SER A 32 4.37 -9.51 27.40
CA SER A 32 5.28 -9.15 28.50
C SER A 32 6.34 -8.14 28.08
N ASP A 33 6.70 -7.23 29.00
CA ASP A 33 7.78 -6.24 28.84
C ASP A 33 9.08 -6.86 28.33
N LYS A 34 9.43 -8.04 28.87
CA LYS A 34 10.62 -8.79 28.46
C LYS A 34 10.54 -9.23 27.00
N SER A 35 9.37 -9.67 26.53
CA SER A 35 9.17 -10.08 25.14
C SER A 35 9.33 -8.89 24.21
N TYR A 36 8.62 -7.79 24.50
CA TYR A 36 8.74 -6.56 23.71
C TYR A 36 10.19 -6.07 23.64
N LYS A 37 10.88 -6.00 24.78
CA LYS A 37 12.29 -5.60 24.85
C LYS A 37 13.21 -6.51 24.04
N ASN A 38 12.97 -7.82 24.04
CA ASN A 38 13.76 -8.76 23.25
C ASN A 38 13.50 -8.63 21.75
N TYR A 39 12.27 -8.32 21.34
CA TYR A 39 11.93 -8.06 19.94
C TYR A 39 12.54 -6.74 19.46
N GLU A 40 12.37 -5.65 20.21
CA GLU A 40 12.91 -4.33 19.84
C GLU A 40 14.45 -4.31 19.82
N ALA A 41 15.09 -5.14 20.66
CA ALA A 41 16.55 -5.32 20.65
C ALA A 41 17.03 -6.42 19.68
N GLU A 42 16.13 -7.02 18.89
CA GLU A 42 16.41 -8.12 17.94
C GLU A 42 17.15 -9.33 18.57
N LYS A 43 17.00 -9.53 19.88
CA LYS A 43 17.52 -10.71 20.59
C LYS A 43 16.66 -11.95 20.37
N ARG A 44 15.44 -11.75 19.88
CA ARG A 44 14.49 -12.78 19.52
C ARG A 44 13.74 -12.33 18.27
N GLU A 45 13.51 -13.26 17.36
CA GLU A 45 12.67 -13.02 16.18
C GLU A 45 11.26 -12.57 16.60
N LEU A 46 10.73 -11.56 15.90
CA LEU A 46 9.40 -11.01 16.13
C LEU A 46 8.35 -11.96 15.51
N PRO A 47 7.48 -12.60 16.30
CA PRO A 47 6.43 -13.44 15.74
C PRO A 47 5.48 -12.62 14.85
N LEU A 48 5.07 -13.17 13.70
CA LEU A 48 4.23 -12.45 12.73
C LEU A 48 2.93 -11.89 13.35
N ALA A 49 2.27 -12.65 14.24
CA ALA A 49 1.07 -12.17 14.93
C ALA A 49 1.33 -10.90 15.77
N VAL A 50 2.49 -10.82 16.43
CA VAL A 50 2.90 -9.63 17.19
C VAL A 50 3.26 -8.49 16.25
N ALA A 51 3.87 -8.78 15.09
CA ALA A 51 4.17 -7.78 14.07
C ALA A 51 2.89 -7.13 13.51
N VAL A 52 1.85 -7.92 13.22
CA VAL A 52 0.53 -7.41 12.78
C VAL A 52 -0.11 -6.55 13.86
N GLY A 53 -0.16 -7.03 15.11
CA GLY A 53 -0.68 -6.23 16.23
C GLY A 53 0.11 -4.93 16.45
N PHE A 54 1.44 -4.96 16.22
CA PHE A 54 2.27 -3.76 16.24
C PHE A 54 1.88 -2.78 15.15
N CYS A 55 1.71 -3.24 13.92
CA CYS A 55 1.28 -2.42 12.79
C CYS A 55 -0.05 -1.71 13.06
N GLU A 56 -1.03 -2.41 13.63
CA GLU A 56 -2.33 -1.84 14.03
C GLU A 56 -2.17 -0.82 15.17
N ALA A 57 -1.47 -1.18 16.25
CA ALA A 57 -1.29 -0.34 17.43
C ALA A 57 -0.50 0.95 17.13
N PHE A 58 0.44 0.90 16.19
CA PHE A 58 1.33 2.00 15.85
C PHE A 58 1.04 2.68 14.51
N GLU A 59 0.00 2.25 13.79
CA GLU A 59 -0.43 2.80 12.50
C GLU A 59 0.71 2.82 11.47
N VAL A 60 1.36 1.66 11.29
CA VAL A 60 2.43 1.48 10.31
C VAL A 60 2.17 0.25 9.44
N GLU A 61 2.62 0.30 8.19
CA GLU A 61 2.50 -0.81 7.25
C GLU A 61 3.45 -1.96 7.60
N LEU A 62 3.00 -3.21 7.42
CA LEU A 62 3.81 -4.40 7.66
C LEU A 62 5.02 -4.46 6.72
N GLU A 63 4.85 -4.04 5.46
CA GLU A 63 5.93 -3.94 4.47
C GLU A 63 7.04 -2.99 4.97
N TRP A 64 6.67 -1.87 5.59
CA TRP A 64 7.63 -0.95 6.20
C TRP A 64 8.31 -1.55 7.43
N LEU A 65 7.55 -2.21 8.31
CA LEU A 65 8.13 -2.84 9.49
C LEU A 65 9.17 -3.92 9.12
N VAL A 66 8.93 -4.69 8.07
CA VAL A 66 9.79 -5.82 7.66
C VAL A 66 10.98 -5.37 6.79
N TYR A 67 10.74 -4.53 5.78
CA TYR A 67 11.76 -4.19 4.79
C TYR A 67 12.37 -2.81 5.00
N GLY A 68 11.76 -1.96 5.83
CA GLY A 68 12.15 -0.55 5.98
C GLY A 68 11.80 0.33 4.78
N THR A 69 11.29 -0.27 3.70
CA THR A 69 10.66 0.45 2.60
C THR A 69 9.30 0.92 3.06
N GLN A 70 9.07 2.23 3.14
CA GLN A 70 7.68 2.68 3.16
C GLN A 70 7.10 2.16 1.86
N ALA A 71 6.04 1.34 1.96
CA ALA A 71 5.26 1.07 0.79
C ALA A 71 4.92 2.45 0.23
N ASN A 72 5.51 2.79 -0.90
CA ASN A 72 5.00 3.88 -1.69
C ASN A 72 3.68 3.36 -2.28
N ALA A 73 2.69 3.09 -1.42
CA ALA A 73 1.31 2.85 -1.83
C ALA A 73 0.88 4.01 -2.73
N GLY A 74 1.40 5.21 -2.46
CA GLY A 74 1.47 6.34 -3.39
C GLY A 74 2.09 5.99 -4.74
N GLU A 75 3.35 5.56 -4.86
CA GLU A 75 3.97 5.23 -6.16
C GLU A 75 3.30 4.07 -6.90
N LYS A 76 2.91 2.98 -6.20
CA LYS A 76 2.15 1.88 -6.81
C LYS A 76 0.82 2.42 -7.36
N THR A 77 0.12 3.27 -6.60
CA THR A 77 -1.11 3.93 -7.06
C THR A 77 -0.85 4.90 -8.21
N ILE A 78 0.23 5.70 -8.14
CA ILE A 78 0.64 6.65 -9.19
C ILE A 78 0.94 5.88 -10.47
N ALA A 79 1.67 4.77 -10.40
CA ALA A 79 1.95 3.92 -11.55
C ALA A 79 0.65 3.41 -12.20
N VAL A 80 -0.26 2.85 -11.41
CA VAL A 80 -1.55 2.37 -11.93
C VAL A 80 -2.39 3.50 -12.51
N VAL A 81 -2.39 4.70 -11.90
CA VAL A 81 -3.08 5.88 -12.45
C VAL A 81 -2.46 6.31 -13.77
N SER A 82 -1.14 6.43 -13.85
CA SER A 82 -0.42 6.81 -15.06
C SER A 82 -0.68 5.81 -16.20
N GLU A 83 -0.56 4.51 -15.91
CA GLU A 83 -0.85 3.44 -16.87
C GLU A 83 -2.33 3.42 -17.28
N THR A 84 -3.25 3.78 -16.38
CA THR A 84 -4.69 3.91 -16.70
C THR A 84 -4.94 5.03 -17.69
N ILE A 85 -4.30 6.18 -17.52
CA ILE A 85 -4.43 7.31 -18.45
C ILE A 85 -3.87 6.92 -19.81
N GLU A 86 -2.68 6.31 -19.84
CA GLU A 86 -2.06 5.86 -21.08
C GLU A 86 -2.95 4.84 -21.82
N ALA A 87 -3.41 3.79 -21.14
CA ALA A 87 -4.27 2.77 -21.72
C ALA A 87 -5.60 3.36 -22.24
N LEU A 88 -6.21 4.28 -21.50
CA LEU A 88 -7.44 4.97 -21.93
C LEU A 88 -7.21 5.81 -23.19
N VAL A 89 -6.11 6.57 -23.24
CA VAL A 89 -5.79 7.42 -24.40
C VAL A 89 -5.44 6.57 -25.61
N SER A 90 -4.60 5.54 -25.45
CA SER A 90 -4.21 4.63 -26.53
C SER A 90 -5.41 3.89 -27.11
N GLU A 91 -6.32 3.40 -26.27
CA GLU A 91 -7.53 2.70 -26.72
C GLU A 91 -8.49 3.64 -27.45
N ALA A 92 -8.71 4.86 -26.93
CA ALA A 92 -9.51 5.87 -27.62
C ALA A 92 -8.94 6.24 -28.99
N GLN A 93 -7.62 6.40 -29.10
CA GLN A 93 -6.92 6.68 -30.35
C GLN A 93 -7.04 5.51 -31.34
N ALA A 94 -6.83 4.27 -30.89
CA ALA A 94 -6.95 3.07 -31.72
C ALA A 94 -8.37 2.93 -32.29
N ARG A 95 -9.38 3.29 -31.51
CA ARG A 95 -10.80 3.31 -31.91
C ARG A 95 -11.24 4.56 -32.65
N LYS A 96 -10.35 5.56 -32.81
CA LYS A 96 -10.63 6.87 -33.42
C LYS A 96 -11.80 7.61 -32.74
N LEU A 97 -11.89 7.49 -31.42
CA LEU A 97 -12.93 8.11 -30.60
C LEU A 97 -12.45 9.40 -29.96
N VAL A 98 -13.32 10.41 -29.93
CA VAL A 98 -13.14 11.61 -29.12
C VAL A 98 -13.98 11.48 -27.87
N LEU A 99 -13.33 11.31 -26.71
CA LEU A 99 -14.02 11.19 -25.43
C LEU A 99 -14.30 12.56 -24.82
N THR A 100 -15.52 12.75 -24.30
CA THR A 100 -15.78 13.88 -23.41
C THR A 100 -15.06 13.67 -22.07
N PRO A 101 -14.73 14.73 -21.32
CA PRO A 101 -14.08 14.60 -20.02
C PRO A 101 -14.84 13.67 -19.05
N ASN A 102 -16.18 13.74 -19.07
CA ASN A 102 -17.01 12.87 -18.23
C ASN A 102 -16.89 11.39 -18.63
N ARG A 103 -16.97 11.09 -19.94
CA ARG A 103 -16.83 9.71 -20.42
C ARG A 103 -15.44 9.15 -20.14
N ALA A 104 -14.39 9.94 -20.35
CA ALA A 104 -13.03 9.58 -20.01
C ALA A 104 -12.87 9.30 -18.51
N ALA A 105 -13.42 10.15 -17.64
CA ALA A 105 -13.38 9.95 -16.18
C ALA A 105 -14.10 8.65 -15.75
N ARG A 106 -15.26 8.34 -16.35
CA ARG A 106 -16.00 7.10 -16.07
C ARG A 106 -15.20 5.86 -16.48
N ILE A 107 -14.74 5.81 -17.73
CA ILE A 107 -13.95 4.67 -18.25
C ILE A 107 -12.67 4.50 -17.43
N GLY A 108 -11.92 5.57 -17.21
CA GLY A 108 -10.67 5.54 -16.44
C GLY A 108 -10.89 5.05 -15.00
N SER A 109 -11.97 5.49 -14.34
CA SER A 109 -12.32 5.02 -12.99
C SER A 109 -12.61 3.52 -12.95
N PHE A 110 -13.23 2.96 -13.99
CA PHE A 110 -13.51 1.53 -14.08
C PHE A 110 -12.25 0.69 -14.32
N ILE A 111 -11.37 1.15 -15.23
CA ILE A 111 -10.08 0.51 -15.48
C ILE A 111 -9.25 0.47 -14.19
N PHE A 112 -9.08 1.62 -13.52
CA PHE A 112 -8.33 1.73 -12.26
C PHE A 112 -8.91 0.82 -11.17
N ARG A 113 -10.24 0.81 -11.02
CA ARG A 113 -10.93 -0.04 -10.03
C ARG A 113 -10.68 -1.52 -10.31
N ASN A 114 -10.77 -1.96 -11.56
CA ASN A 114 -10.52 -3.36 -11.89
C ASN A 114 -9.05 -3.76 -11.62
N CYS A 115 -8.10 -2.90 -11.97
CA CYS A 115 -6.68 -3.17 -11.73
C CYS A 115 -6.38 -3.31 -10.23
N THR A 116 -6.93 -2.41 -9.41
CA THR A 116 -6.73 -2.43 -7.95
C THR A 116 -7.45 -3.60 -7.26
N GLN A 117 -8.60 -4.04 -7.77
CA GLN A 117 -9.38 -5.13 -7.17
C GLN A 117 -8.96 -6.52 -7.66
N LYS A 118 -8.59 -6.66 -8.94
CA LYS A 118 -8.31 -7.95 -9.58
C LYS A 118 -6.82 -8.21 -9.79
N GLY A 119 -5.96 -7.22 -9.56
CA GLY A 119 -4.52 -7.32 -9.85
C GLY A 119 -4.21 -7.39 -11.35
N THR A 120 -5.12 -6.89 -12.20
CA THR A 120 -4.94 -6.81 -13.65
C THR A 120 -4.20 -5.53 -14.06
N SER A 121 -3.71 -5.48 -15.30
CA SER A 121 -3.07 -4.28 -15.86
C SER A 121 -4.07 -3.38 -16.58
N PRO A 122 -3.89 -2.05 -16.57
CA PRO A 122 -4.78 -1.14 -17.29
C PRO A 122 -4.89 -1.43 -18.80
N LYS A 123 -3.79 -1.87 -19.42
CA LYS A 123 -3.75 -2.28 -20.83
C LYS A 123 -4.69 -3.45 -21.13
N THR A 124 -4.81 -4.41 -20.22
CA THR A 124 -5.70 -5.57 -20.37
C THR A 124 -7.16 -5.20 -20.17
N GLU A 125 -7.44 -4.25 -19.27
CA GLU A 125 -8.80 -3.82 -18.93
C GLU A 125 -9.39 -2.81 -19.92
N ALA A 126 -8.56 -2.02 -20.62
CA ALA A 126 -9.04 -0.92 -21.46
C ALA A 126 -10.04 -1.36 -22.53
N GLY A 127 -9.69 -2.32 -23.39
CA GLY A 127 -10.57 -2.79 -24.47
C GLY A 127 -11.96 -3.26 -23.98
N PRO A 128 -12.03 -4.24 -23.06
CA PRO A 128 -13.31 -4.73 -22.52
C PRO A 128 -14.17 -3.63 -21.88
N ILE A 129 -13.54 -2.67 -21.19
CA ILE A 129 -14.29 -1.56 -20.58
C ILE A 129 -14.80 -0.60 -21.66
N PHE A 130 -14.03 -0.33 -22.72
CA PHE A 130 -14.53 0.47 -23.83
C PHE A 130 -15.73 -0.19 -24.52
N ASP A 131 -15.71 -1.52 -24.71
CA ASP A 131 -16.83 -2.25 -25.32
C ASP A 131 -18.13 -2.05 -24.51
N ILE A 132 -18.07 -2.25 -23.18
CA ILE A 132 -19.21 -2.03 -22.27
C ILE A 132 -19.77 -0.62 -22.39
N PHE A 133 -18.90 0.38 -22.48
CA PHE A 133 -19.31 1.79 -22.50
C PHE A 133 -19.72 2.31 -23.88
N LEU A 134 -19.47 1.56 -24.96
CA LEU A 134 -19.82 1.94 -26.35
C LEU A 134 -21.11 1.27 -26.83
N ASP A 135 -21.50 0.17 -26.19
CA ASP A 135 -22.77 -0.54 -26.45
C ASP A 135 -23.97 0.09 -25.71
N ASP A 136 -23.72 1.04 -24.79
CA ASP A 136 -24.69 1.92 -24.12
C ASP A 136 -24.90 3.25 -24.87
#